data_AF-A0A2G2M8H6-F1
#
_entry.id   AF-A0A2G2M8H6-F1
#
_cell.length_a   1.000
_cell.length_b   1.000
_cell.length_c   1.000
_cell.angle_alpha   90.00
_cell.angle_beta   90.00
_cell.angle_gamma   90.00
#
_symmetry.space_group_name_H-M   'P 1'
#
loop_
_entity.id
_entity.type
_entity.pdbx_description
1 polymer ?
#
loop_
_entity_poly.entity_id
_entity_poly.type
_entity_poly.pdbx_seq_one_letter_code
_entity_poly.pdbx_strand_id
1 'polypeptide(L)'
;MNMKILTSDEYTTLKNKEHTLIHILPKEHYAHYHLENAINICVYEASFTDNVKKLHLDSKQCIVVYGESDDEYDSKAAAEKLENMGFTNVFVLEAQSSGLDTDQLLSIKDGNYILAEGSKLQWLGANANGSHYGDIALKNGHVKLSNGKMSGGVYGRYAFH
;
A
#
# COMPACT_ATOMS: atom_id res chain seq x y z
N MET A 1 6.46 1.49 23.73
CA MET A 1 5.96 2.21 22.55
C MET A 1 4.49 1.86 22.42
N ASN A 2 3.57 2.83 22.50
CA ASN A 2 2.15 2.58 22.29
C ASN A 2 1.80 3.09 20.88
N MET A 3 1.99 2.24 19.89
CA MET A 3 1.52 2.49 18.53
C MET A 3 0.00 2.62 18.56
N LYS A 4 -0.53 3.71 18.03
CA LYS A 4 -1.98 3.94 17.93
C LYS A 4 -2.45 3.49 16.57
N ILE A 5 -3.09 2.33 16.52
CA ILE A 5 -3.70 1.80 15.31
C ILE A 5 -5.09 2.42 15.17
N LEU A 6 -5.44 2.85 13.96
CA LEU A 6 -6.78 3.27 13.58
C LEU A 6 -7.38 2.17 12.72
N THR A 7 -8.58 1.76 13.09
CA THR A 7 -9.44 0.94 12.24
C THR A 7 -10.02 1.76 11.09
N SER A 8 -10.55 1.08 10.07
CA SER A 8 -11.24 1.73 8.95
C SER A 8 -12.42 2.62 9.41
N ASP A 9 -13.16 2.18 10.43
CA ASP A 9 -14.29 2.93 11.00
C ASP A 9 -13.81 4.19 11.76
N GLU A 10 -12.74 4.06 12.53
CA GLU A 10 -12.14 5.20 13.24
C GLU A 10 -11.56 6.22 12.26
N TYR A 11 -10.93 5.74 11.18
CA TYR A 11 -10.40 6.61 10.15
C TYR A 11 -11.50 7.34 9.38
N THR A 12 -12.65 6.72 9.14
CA THR A 12 -13.82 7.41 8.53
C THR A 12 -14.24 8.63 9.35
N THR A 13 -14.19 8.53 10.68
CA THR A 13 -14.46 9.66 11.58
C THR A 13 -13.35 10.71 11.53
N LEU A 14 -12.09 10.27 11.44
CA LEU A 14 -10.92 11.14 11.37
C LEU A 14 -10.77 11.84 10.01
N LYS A 15 -11.25 11.24 8.92
CA LYS A 15 -11.18 11.77 7.54
C LYS A 15 -11.76 13.18 7.42
N ASN A 16 -12.75 13.50 8.25
CA ASN A 16 -13.41 14.81 8.30
C ASN A 16 -12.66 15.87 9.14
N LYS A 17 -11.53 15.52 9.73
CA LYS A 17 -10.67 16.42 10.52
C LYS A 17 -9.38 16.71 9.75
N GLU A 18 -8.70 17.79 10.10
CA GLU A 18 -7.40 18.10 9.51
C GLU A 18 -6.37 17.03 9.92
N HIS A 19 -5.79 16.36 8.92
CA HIS A 19 -4.75 15.36 9.10
C HIS A 19 -3.89 15.25 7.84
N THR A 20 -2.65 14.79 8.00
CA THR A 20 -1.77 14.41 6.89
C THR A 20 -1.82 12.90 6.73
N LEU A 21 -2.20 12.43 5.54
CA LEU A 21 -2.24 11.02 5.20
C LEU A 21 -1.00 10.65 4.37
N ILE A 22 -0.21 9.67 4.82
CA ILE A 22 1.05 9.27 4.18
C ILE A 22 0.99 7.81 3.77
N HIS A 23 1.14 7.55 2.47
CA HIS A 23 1.32 6.21 1.91
C HIS A 23 2.79 5.82 1.98
N ILE A 24 3.13 4.76 2.72
CA ILE A 24 4.53 4.48 3.10
C ILE A 24 5.27 3.49 2.20
N LEU A 25 4.60 2.88 1.23
CA LEU A 25 5.24 1.99 0.25
C LEU A 25 5.83 2.76 -0.95
N PRO A 26 6.65 2.11 -1.81
CA PRO A 26 7.23 2.74 -2.99
C PRO A 26 6.20 3.40 -3.92
N LYS A 27 6.67 4.37 -4.73
CA LYS A 27 5.84 5.14 -5.66
C LYS A 27 5.02 4.27 -6.62
N GLU A 28 5.51 3.08 -6.95
CA GLU A 28 4.83 2.14 -7.83
C GLU A 28 3.56 1.56 -7.18
N HIS A 29 3.60 1.28 -5.87
CA HIS A 29 2.41 0.86 -5.11
C HIS A 29 1.40 2.01 -5.07
N TYR A 30 1.85 3.21 -4.71
CA TYR A 30 1.02 4.40 -4.68
C TYR A 30 0.37 4.70 -6.04
N ALA A 31 1.12 4.55 -7.14
CA ALA A 31 0.59 4.76 -8.49
C ALA A 31 -0.46 3.71 -8.91
N HIS A 32 -0.43 2.51 -8.31
CA HIS A 32 -1.42 1.47 -8.57
C HIS A 32 -2.72 1.73 -7.82
N TYR A 33 -2.62 1.99 -6.52
CA TYR A 33 -3.74 2.31 -5.66
C TYR A 33 -3.27 3.16 -4.47
N HIS A 34 -4.02 4.20 -4.14
CA HIS A 34 -3.80 4.99 -2.93
C HIS A 34 -5.13 5.61 -2.48
N LEU A 35 -5.23 5.88 -1.18
CA LEU A 35 -6.32 6.65 -0.61
C LEU A 35 -6.27 8.10 -1.10
N GLU A 36 -7.44 8.67 -1.35
CA GLU A 36 -7.59 10.08 -1.72
C GLU A 36 -6.86 11.01 -0.74
N ASN A 37 -6.17 12.03 -1.27
CA ASN A 37 -5.34 12.99 -0.50
C ASN A 37 -4.12 12.40 0.22
N ALA A 38 -3.78 11.12 0.01
CA ALA A 38 -2.54 10.57 0.52
C ALA A 38 -1.32 11.17 -0.19
N ILE A 39 -0.24 11.38 0.55
CA ILE A 39 1.07 11.77 0.04
C ILE A 39 1.98 10.54 0.05
N ASN A 40 2.67 10.24 -1.04
CA ASN A 40 3.62 9.15 -1.05
C ASN A 40 4.95 9.55 -0.43
N ILE A 41 5.35 8.87 0.66
CA ILE A 41 6.69 8.98 1.24
C ILE A 41 7.14 7.59 1.66
N CYS A 42 8.00 6.96 0.84
CA CYS A 42 8.40 5.58 1.04
C CYS A 42 9.28 5.41 2.29
N VAL A 43 8.86 4.55 3.23
CA VAL A 43 9.58 4.29 4.48
C VAL A 43 10.91 3.58 4.28
N TYR A 44 11.06 2.85 3.17
CA TYR A 44 12.31 2.14 2.84
C TYR A 44 13.40 3.06 2.29
N GLU A 45 13.03 4.27 1.86
CA GLU A 45 14.00 5.23 1.34
C GLU A 45 14.75 5.93 2.49
N ALA A 46 16.07 6.11 2.30
CA ALA A 46 16.89 6.91 3.23
C ALA A 46 16.39 8.37 3.33
N SER A 47 15.74 8.88 2.27
CA SER A 47 15.13 10.20 2.21
C SER A 47 13.80 10.34 2.95
N PHE A 48 13.27 9.31 3.61
CA PHE A 48 11.97 9.36 4.29
C PHE A 48 11.83 10.58 5.21
N THR A 49 12.76 10.76 6.16
CA THR A 49 12.69 11.85 7.14
C THR A 49 12.86 13.22 6.51
N ASP A 50 13.71 13.35 5.49
CA ASP A 50 13.89 14.61 4.76
C ASP A 50 12.68 14.97 3.89
N ASN A 51 12.00 13.97 3.34
CA ASN A 51 10.76 14.18 2.60
C ASN A 51 9.61 14.58 3.54
N VAL A 52 9.53 14.02 4.74
CA VAL A 52 8.57 14.47 5.77
C VAL A 52 8.84 15.91 6.19
N LYS A 53 10.11 16.31 6.39
CA LYS A 53 10.45 17.71 6.76
C LYS A 53 9.99 18.74 5.73
N LYS A 54 9.99 18.38 4.44
CA LYS A 54 9.51 19.27 3.34
C LYS A 54 8.01 19.56 3.42
N LEU A 55 7.25 18.76 4.18
CA LEU A 55 5.84 19.03 4.44
C LEU A 55 5.64 20.19 5.44
N HIS A 56 6.70 20.62 6.14
CA HIS A 56 6.66 21.72 7.09
C HIS A 56 5.58 21.57 8.19
N LEU A 57 5.37 20.33 8.64
CA LEU A 57 4.35 20.00 9.64
C LEU A 57 4.76 20.43 11.05
N ASP A 58 3.78 20.84 11.84
CA ASP A 58 3.94 21.04 13.29
C ASP A 58 3.97 19.68 14.01
N SER A 59 4.73 19.58 15.11
CA SER A 59 4.89 18.33 15.86
C SER A 59 3.59 17.77 16.45
N LYS A 60 2.56 18.60 16.59
CA LYS A 60 1.22 18.22 17.10
C LYS A 60 0.22 17.89 16.00
N GLN A 61 0.53 18.18 14.74
CA GLN A 61 -0.37 17.84 13.62
C GLN A 61 -0.62 16.33 13.58
N CYS A 62 -1.86 15.97 13.24
CA CYS A 62 -2.26 14.57 13.11
C CYS A 62 -1.64 13.99 11.84
N ILE A 63 -0.84 12.94 12.00
CA ILE A 63 -0.26 12.18 10.90
C ILE A 63 -0.81 10.76 10.94
N VAL A 64 -1.34 10.32 9.81
CA VAL A 64 -1.81 8.94 9.60
C VAL A 64 -0.93 8.30 8.54
N VAL A 65 -0.28 7.18 8.88
CA VAL A 65 0.52 6.39 7.94
C VAL A 65 -0.19 5.09 7.59
N TYR A 66 -0.04 4.61 6.36
CA TYR A 66 -0.61 3.34 5.94
C TYR A 66 0.21 2.65 4.84
N GLY A 67 0.16 1.32 4.85
CA GLY A 67 0.71 0.41 3.82
C GLY A 67 -0.40 -0.47 3.20
N GLU A 68 -0.02 -1.63 2.67
CA GLU A 68 -0.94 -2.59 2.01
C GLU A 68 -1.30 -3.81 2.87
N SER A 69 -0.52 -4.11 3.90
CA SER A 69 -0.70 -5.28 4.75
C SER A 69 -0.66 -4.90 6.22
N ASP A 70 -1.36 -5.66 7.05
CA ASP A 70 -1.25 -5.57 8.51
C ASP A 70 0.14 -6.00 9.01
N ASP A 71 1.05 -6.33 8.10
CA ASP A 71 2.44 -6.65 8.40
C ASP A 71 3.08 -5.41 9.06
N GLU A 72 3.09 -5.43 10.39
CA GLU A 72 3.30 -4.25 11.23
C GLU A 72 4.69 -3.61 11.02
N TYR A 73 5.62 -4.28 10.33
CA TYR A 73 7.01 -3.84 10.23
C TYR A 73 7.19 -2.51 9.51
N ASP A 74 6.55 -2.31 8.36
CA ASP A 74 6.70 -1.08 7.57
C ASP A 74 6.05 0.12 8.28
N SER A 75 4.84 -0.09 8.80
CA SER A 75 4.02 0.89 9.49
C SER A 75 4.62 1.27 10.84
N LYS A 76 5.16 0.30 11.57
CA LYS A 76 5.93 0.53 12.79
C LYS A 76 7.20 1.31 12.47
N ALA A 77 7.98 0.92 11.46
CA ALA A 77 9.18 1.66 11.08
C ALA A 77 8.87 3.12 10.71
N ALA A 78 7.74 3.38 10.03
CA ALA A 78 7.30 4.73 9.71
C ALA A 78 6.91 5.52 10.96
N ALA A 79 6.09 4.93 11.83
CA ALA A 79 5.67 5.54 13.09
C ALA A 79 6.88 5.87 13.99
N GLU A 80 7.82 4.92 14.15
CA GLU A 80 9.05 5.12 14.91
C GLU A 80 9.90 6.27 14.36
N LYS A 81 10.05 6.36 13.03
CA LYS A 81 10.78 7.47 12.40
C LYS A 81 10.12 8.81 12.65
N LEU A 82 8.79 8.89 12.57
CA LEU A 82 8.03 10.12 12.83
C LEU A 82 8.09 10.54 14.30
N GLU A 83 7.93 9.60 15.23
CA GLU A 83 8.07 9.88 16.67
C GLU A 83 9.48 10.37 17.01
N ASN A 84 10.52 9.76 16.43
CA ASN A 84 11.91 10.21 16.58
C ASN A 84 12.17 11.60 15.98
N MET A 85 11.35 12.04 15.02
CA MET A 85 11.36 13.43 14.51
C MET A 85 10.63 14.42 15.44
N GLY A 86 10.00 13.93 16.51
CA GLY A 86 9.30 14.73 17.50
C GLY A 86 7.78 14.83 17.29
N PHE A 87 7.20 14.13 16.31
CA PHE A 87 5.76 14.10 16.14
C PHE A 87 5.09 13.32 17.27
N THR A 88 4.07 13.90 17.90
CA THR A 88 3.39 13.29 19.07
C THR A 88 2.03 12.71 18.74
N ASN A 89 1.53 12.97 17.52
CA ASN A 89 0.17 12.62 17.09
C ASN A 89 0.18 11.77 15.82
N VAL A 90 0.86 10.63 15.91
CA VAL A 90 1.04 9.66 14.82
C VAL A 90 0.11 8.47 15.01
N PHE A 91 -0.54 8.06 13.93
CA PHE A 91 -1.41 6.89 13.88
C PHE A 91 -1.05 6.00 12.70
N VAL A 92 -1.19 4.69 12.89
CA VAL A 92 -1.11 3.70 11.81
C VAL A 92 -2.53 3.34 11.43
N LEU A 93 -2.91 3.54 10.18
CA LEU A 93 -4.16 2.99 9.66
C LEU A 93 -3.92 1.52 9.31
N GLU A 94 -4.75 0.64 9.87
CA GLU A 94 -4.72 -0.80 9.57
C GLU A 94 -4.85 -1.05 8.07
N ALA A 95 -4.30 -2.17 7.59
CA ALA A 95 -4.40 -2.44 6.17
C ALA A 95 -5.83 -2.74 5.79
N GLN A 96 -6.21 -2.14 4.68
CA GLN A 96 -7.54 -2.21 4.14
C GLN A 96 -7.85 -3.62 3.66
N SER A 97 -8.49 -4.42 4.51
CA SER A 97 -9.41 -5.43 4.00
C SER A 97 -10.66 -4.70 3.48
N SER A 98 -10.57 -4.07 2.30
CA SER A 98 -11.73 -3.69 1.49
C SER A 98 -12.73 -2.64 2.04
N GLY A 99 -12.27 -1.54 2.67
CA GLY A 99 -13.17 -0.62 3.39
C GLY A 99 -13.38 0.81 2.82
N LEU A 100 -12.32 1.56 2.52
CA LEU A 100 -12.45 3.02 2.36
C LEU A 100 -12.81 3.52 0.95
N ASP A 101 -12.97 2.63 -0.02
CA ASP A 101 -13.51 2.97 -1.34
C ASP A 101 -14.24 1.76 -1.94
N THR A 102 -15.42 1.45 -1.40
CA THR A 102 -16.25 0.30 -1.82
C THR A 102 -16.73 0.40 -3.27
N ASP A 103 -16.68 1.58 -3.88
CA ASP A 103 -17.05 1.80 -5.29
C ASP A 103 -15.98 1.27 -6.28
N GLN A 104 -14.77 0.92 -5.79
CA GLN A 104 -13.70 0.31 -6.59
C GLN A 104 -13.54 -1.20 -6.38
N LEU A 105 -14.37 -1.83 -5.52
CA LEU A 105 -14.32 -3.26 -5.30
C LEU A 105 -14.97 -4.03 -6.45
N LEU A 106 -14.13 -4.43 -7.41
CA LEU A 106 -14.46 -5.52 -8.33
C LEU A 106 -14.66 -6.80 -7.52
N SER A 107 -15.91 -7.10 -7.19
CA SER A 107 -16.32 -8.41 -6.68
C SER A 107 -16.18 -9.45 -7.80
N ILE A 108 -15.02 -10.11 -7.85
CA ILE A 108 -14.81 -11.25 -8.73
C ILE A 108 -15.51 -12.46 -8.09
N LYS A 109 -16.46 -13.07 -8.81
CA LYS A 109 -17.19 -14.25 -8.33
C LYS A 109 -16.28 -15.47 -8.35
N ASP A 110 -16.55 -16.44 -7.47
CA ASP A 110 -15.92 -17.75 -7.57
C ASP A 110 -16.16 -18.37 -8.96
N GLY A 111 -15.13 -18.96 -9.54
CA GLY A 111 -15.18 -19.43 -10.91
C GLY A 111 -13.82 -19.74 -11.52
N ASN A 112 -13.86 -20.23 -12.76
CA ASN A 112 -12.67 -20.43 -13.58
C ASN A 112 -12.62 -19.34 -14.66
N TYR A 113 -11.47 -18.68 -14.73
CA TYR A 113 -11.19 -17.57 -15.62
C TYR A 113 -10.05 -17.94 -16.55
N ILE A 114 -10.18 -17.59 -17.82
CA ILE A 114 -9.10 -17.66 -18.80
C ILE A 114 -8.51 -16.27 -18.95
N LEU A 115 -7.19 -16.16 -18.92
CA LEU A 115 -6.52 -14.89 -19.11
C LEU A 115 -6.73 -14.40 -20.55
N ALA A 116 -7.18 -13.15 -20.69
CA ALA A 116 -7.35 -12.51 -21.99
C ALA A 116 -5.99 -12.30 -22.67
N GLU A 117 -5.99 -12.21 -24.00
CA GLU A 117 -4.81 -11.80 -24.74
C GLU A 117 -4.36 -10.39 -24.30
N GLY A 118 -3.05 -10.20 -24.14
CA GLY A 118 -2.47 -8.95 -23.60
C GLY A 118 -2.41 -8.87 -22.07
N SER A 119 -2.85 -9.91 -21.35
CA SER A 119 -2.65 -10.01 -19.89
C SER A 119 -1.17 -9.98 -19.53
N LYS A 120 -0.83 -9.39 -18.37
CA LYS A 120 0.53 -9.37 -17.81
C LYS A 120 0.52 -9.78 -16.34
N LEU A 121 1.57 -10.48 -15.91
CA LEU A 121 1.88 -10.66 -14.50
C LEU A 121 2.80 -9.51 -14.08
N GLN A 122 2.42 -8.76 -13.06
CA GLN A 122 3.28 -7.72 -12.47
C GLN A 122 3.66 -8.15 -11.06
N TRP A 123 4.90 -7.87 -10.66
CA TRP A 123 5.32 -8.04 -9.28
C TRP A 123 5.99 -6.77 -8.78
N LEU A 124 5.81 -6.55 -7.48
CA LEU A 124 6.44 -5.52 -6.69
C LEU A 124 7.03 -6.23 -5.47
N GLY A 125 8.31 -6.07 -5.25
CA GLY A 125 9.00 -6.55 -4.05
C GLY A 125 9.85 -5.43 -3.50
N ALA A 126 9.79 -5.18 -2.21
CA ALA A 126 10.67 -4.25 -1.53
C ALA A 126 11.49 -4.98 -0.47
N ASN A 127 12.75 -4.57 -0.32
CA ASN A 127 13.59 -4.98 0.79
C ASN A 127 14.44 -3.77 1.25
N ALA A 128 15.25 -3.97 2.29
CA ALA A 128 16.10 -2.92 2.84
C ALA A 128 17.11 -2.32 1.83
N ASN A 129 17.41 -3.03 0.74
CA ASN A 129 18.36 -2.61 -0.30
C ASN A 129 17.68 -1.94 -1.51
N GLY A 130 16.34 -1.89 -1.56
CA GLY A 130 15.59 -1.23 -2.62
C GLY A 130 14.31 -1.97 -3.01
N SER A 131 13.65 -1.46 -4.05
CA SER A 131 12.49 -2.10 -4.67
C SER A 131 12.87 -2.78 -5.99
N HIS A 132 12.28 -3.94 -6.23
CA HIS A 132 12.29 -4.65 -7.50
C HIS A 132 10.87 -4.71 -8.00
N TYR A 133 10.67 -4.18 -9.19
CA TYR A 133 9.42 -4.30 -9.91
C TYR A 133 9.71 -4.91 -11.26
N GLY A 134 8.72 -5.61 -11.80
CA GLY A 134 8.80 -6.11 -13.15
C GLY A 134 7.46 -6.59 -13.63
N ASP A 135 7.40 -6.84 -14.92
CA ASP A 135 6.25 -7.45 -15.55
C ASP A 135 6.70 -8.48 -16.59
N ILE A 136 5.86 -9.50 -16.75
CA ILE A 136 6.00 -10.49 -17.80
C ILE A 136 4.67 -10.54 -18.55
N ALA A 137 4.72 -10.29 -19.86
CA ALA A 137 3.60 -10.50 -20.74
C ALA A 137 3.21 -11.99 -20.77
N LEU A 138 1.91 -12.27 -20.63
CA LEU A 138 1.39 -13.63 -20.59
C LEU A 138 0.88 -14.03 -21.97
N LYS A 139 1.23 -15.25 -22.40
CA LYS A 139 0.71 -15.84 -23.63
C LYS A 139 -0.69 -16.40 -23.42
N ASN A 140 -0.88 -17.10 -22.30
CA ASN A 140 -2.16 -17.62 -21.83
C ASN A 140 -2.03 -18.02 -20.35
N GLY A 141 -3.15 -18.38 -19.75
CA GLY A 141 -3.20 -18.89 -18.39
C GLY A 141 -4.63 -19.07 -17.93
N HIS A 142 -4.79 -19.66 -16.76
CA HIS A 142 -6.07 -19.83 -16.11
C HIS A 142 -5.95 -19.47 -14.63
N VAL A 143 -7.04 -18.94 -14.11
CA VAL A 143 -7.18 -18.57 -12.70
C VAL A 143 -8.47 -19.20 -12.19
N LYS A 144 -8.39 -19.89 -11.06
CA LYS A 144 -9.54 -20.37 -10.30
C LYS A 144 -9.65 -19.58 -9.01
N LEU A 145 -10.80 -18.95 -8.83
CA LEU A 145 -11.17 -18.30 -7.57
C LEU A 145 -12.12 -19.22 -6.80
N SER A 146 -11.79 -19.49 -5.55
CA SER A 146 -12.64 -20.26 -4.64
C SER A 146 -12.50 -19.75 -3.21
N ASN A 147 -13.60 -19.31 -2.61
CA ASN A 147 -13.65 -18.76 -1.26
C ASN A 147 -12.62 -17.64 -1.05
N GLY A 148 -12.51 -16.72 -2.01
CA GLY A 148 -11.53 -15.63 -1.98
C GLY A 148 -10.06 -16.04 -2.18
N LYS A 149 -9.78 -17.33 -2.38
CA LYS A 149 -8.43 -17.83 -2.68
C LYS A 149 -8.26 -18.01 -4.18
N MET A 150 -7.18 -17.44 -4.69
CA MET A 150 -6.79 -17.54 -6.09
C MET A 150 -5.75 -18.65 -6.28
N SER A 151 -5.95 -19.48 -7.30
CA SER A 151 -5.00 -20.52 -7.73
C SER A 151 -4.98 -20.62 -9.25
N GLY A 152 -3.94 -21.20 -9.85
CA GLY A 152 -3.91 -21.38 -11.31
C GLY A 152 -2.50 -21.49 -11.86
N GLY A 153 -2.39 -21.28 -13.16
CA GLY A 153 -1.12 -21.34 -13.87
C GLY A 153 -1.10 -20.38 -15.05
N VAL A 154 0.07 -19.79 -15.30
CA VAL A 154 0.31 -18.84 -16.38
C VAL A 154 1.50 -19.28 -17.22
N TYR A 155 1.46 -18.96 -18.51
CA TYR A 155 2.56 -19.18 -19.44
C TYR A 155 3.04 -17.81 -19.95
N GLY A 156 4.26 -17.44 -19.57
CA GLY A 156 4.88 -16.18 -19.98
C GLY A 156 5.44 -16.20 -21.41
N ARG A 157 5.60 -15.02 -22.02
CA ARG A 157 6.48 -14.80 -23.17
C ARG A 157 7.80 -14.23 -22.64
N TYR A 158 8.91 -14.96 -22.81
CA TYR A 158 10.23 -14.40 -22.56
C TYR A 158 10.66 -13.58 -23.80
N ALA A 159 10.93 -12.30 -23.61
CA ALA A 159 11.63 -11.48 -24.59
C ALA A 159 13.06 -11.27 -24.07
N PHE A 160 14.02 -12.02 -24.62
CA PHE A 160 15.43 -11.62 -24.52
C PHE A 160 15.57 -10.33 -25.33
N HIS A 161 15.96 -9.24 -24.66
CA HIS A 161 16.49 -8.05 -25.32
C HIS A 161 18.01 -8.17 -25.35
#